data_AF-A0AAV6FV60-F1
#
_entry.id   AF-A0AAV6FV60-F1
#
_cell.length_a   1.000
_cell.length_b   1.000
_cell.length_c   1.000
_cell.angle_alpha   90.00
_cell.angle_beta   90.00
_cell.angle_gamma   90.00
#
_symmetry.space_group_name_H-M   'P 1'
#
loop_
_entity.id
_entity.type
_entity.pdbx_description
1 polymer ?
#
loop_
_entity_poly.entity_id
_entity_poly.type
_entity_poly.pdbx_seq_one_letter_code
_entity_poly.pdbx_strand_id
1 'polypeptide(L)'
;MYYKVNGVTGKLTGATSAAYAPQGLRATVPAEPTPMIFAAPTKVVSEKGAPVEYLGINKVPEWQKLFQKSDGIPVHLKRGIMDKLLYRTTMGLTIGGTLYCLMALYIAAQPRKPQ
;
A
#
# COMPACT_ATOMS: atom_id res chain seq x y z
N MET A 1 1.66 50.71 -6.53
CA MET A 1 0.85 50.36 -7.72
C MET A 1 0.82 48.84 -7.83
N TYR A 2 -0.34 48.22 -8.01
CA TYR A 2 -0.44 46.75 -8.15
C TYR A 2 -0.53 46.38 -9.63
N TYR A 3 -0.04 45.20 -10.00
CA TYR A 3 0.00 44.73 -11.39
C TYR A 3 -0.56 43.32 -11.50
N LYS A 4 -1.22 43.02 -12.62
CA LYS A 4 -1.75 41.69 -12.97
C LYS A 4 -1.34 41.36 -14.41
N VAL A 5 -0.96 40.11 -14.67
CA VAL A 5 -0.69 39.63 -16.03
C VAL A 5 -2.02 39.34 -16.72
N ASN A 6 -2.27 39.95 -17.87
CA ASN A 6 -3.45 39.65 -18.67
C ASN A 6 -3.26 38.29 -19.36
N GLY A 7 -4.12 37.31 -19.05
CA GLY A 7 -4.01 35.95 -19.58
C GLY A 7 -4.18 35.82 -21.10
N VAL A 8 -4.75 36.84 -21.77
CA VAL A 8 -4.98 36.82 -23.22
C VAL A 8 -3.79 37.40 -24.00
N THR A 9 -3.17 38.46 -23.48
CA THR A 9 -2.09 39.18 -24.18
C THR A 9 -0.72 38.97 -23.55
N GLY A 10 -0.64 38.32 -22.39
CA GLY A 10 0.60 38.08 -21.65
C GLY A 10 1.27 39.34 -21.08
N LYS A 11 0.69 40.53 -21.27
CA LYS A 11 1.26 41.80 -20.82
C LYS A 11 0.82 42.15 -19.40
N LEU A 12 1.70 42.86 -18.68
CA LEU A 12 1.43 43.39 -17.34
C LEU A 12 0.52 44.62 -17.45
N THR A 13 -0.63 44.59 -16.76
CA THR A 13 -1.56 45.72 -16.66
C THR A 13 -1.73 46.16 -15.20
N GLY A 14 -2.02 47.44 -14.96
CA GLY A 14 -2.27 47.96 -13.61
C GLY A 14 -3.53 47.34 -13.00
N ALA A 15 -3.50 47.07 -11.70
CA ALA A 15 -4.60 46.48 -10.94
C ALA A 15 -4.76 47.15 -9.56
N THR A 16 -5.87 46.86 -8.88
CA THR A 16 -6.12 47.27 -7.50
C THR A 16 -5.54 46.24 -6.52
N SER A 17 -5.46 46.58 -5.23
CA SER A 17 -4.91 45.71 -4.17
C SER A 17 -5.59 44.34 -4.06
N ALA A 18 -6.82 44.21 -4.58
CA ALA A 18 -7.57 42.96 -4.63
C ALA A 18 -6.95 41.88 -5.55
N ALA A 19 -5.97 42.23 -6.41
CA ALA A 19 -5.32 41.29 -7.33
C ALA A 19 -4.43 40.24 -6.65
N TYR A 20 -4.07 40.42 -5.37
CA TYR A 20 -3.25 39.47 -4.61
C TYR A 20 -4.08 38.40 -3.87
N ALA A 21 -5.41 38.47 -3.90
CA ALA A 21 -6.26 37.41 -3.38
C ALA A 21 -6.54 36.39 -4.51
N PRO A 22 -5.93 35.19 -4.50
CA PRO A 22 -6.27 34.18 -5.48
C PRO A 22 -7.76 33.86 -5.34
N GLN A 23 -8.52 34.00 -6.43
CA GLN A 23 -9.94 33.66 -6.47
C GLN A 23 -10.10 32.19 -6.08
N GLY A 24 -10.47 31.93 -4.83
CA GLY A 24 -10.63 30.57 -4.30
C GLY A 24 -10.13 30.36 -2.87
N LEU A 25 -9.26 31.21 -2.33
CA LEU A 25 -8.80 31.12 -0.93
C LEU A 25 -9.35 32.30 -0.13
N ARG A 26 -10.58 32.16 0.39
CA ARG A 26 -11.09 33.08 1.41
C ARG A 26 -10.54 32.66 2.78
N ALA A 27 -9.89 33.59 3.46
CA ALA A 27 -9.33 33.40 4.81
C ALA A 27 -10.44 33.33 5.89
N THR A 28 -11.32 32.34 5.80
CA THR A 28 -12.36 32.08 6.79
C THR A 28 -12.40 30.61 7.18
N VAL A 29 -11.23 30.05 7.53
CA VAL A 29 -11.15 28.76 8.22
C VAL A 29 -10.81 29.07 9.69
N PRO A 30 -11.66 28.69 10.66
CA PRO A 30 -11.30 28.78 12.08
C PRO A 30 -10.03 27.96 12.35
N ALA A 31 -9.05 28.57 13.02
CA ALA A 31 -7.78 27.96 13.40
C ALA A 31 -7.92 27.01 14.60
N GLU A 32 -8.94 26.15 14.60
CA GLU A 32 -9.07 25.09 15.59
C GLU A 32 -8.57 23.78 14.96
N PRO A 33 -7.44 23.22 15.42
CA PRO A 33 -6.95 21.95 14.90
C PRO A 33 -7.95 20.86 15.30
N THR A 34 -8.64 20.29 14.32
CA THR A 34 -9.53 19.15 14.57
C THR A 34 -8.73 18.02 15.22
N PRO A 35 -9.24 17.38 16.28
CA PRO A 35 -8.53 16.31 16.96
C PRO A 35 -8.22 15.21 15.93
N MET A 36 -6.93 14.87 15.80
CA MET A 36 -6.48 13.81 14.91
C MET A 36 -7.02 12.45 15.38
N ILE A 37 -8.20 12.09 14.89
CA ILE A 37 -8.74 10.74 15.00
C ILE A 37 -8.34 10.00 13.74
N PHE A 38 -7.51 8.96 13.90
CA PHE A 38 -6.89 8.16 12.83
C PHE A 38 -7.86 7.50 11.83
N ALA A 39 -9.17 7.68 12.00
CA ALA A 39 -10.22 7.01 11.23
C ALA A 39 -11.30 7.94 10.66
N ALA A 40 -11.11 9.27 10.63
CA ALA A 40 -12.02 10.13 9.87
C ALA A 40 -11.68 10.04 8.37
N PRO A 41 -12.61 9.60 7.49
CA PRO A 41 -12.37 9.63 6.07
C PRO A 41 -12.26 11.10 5.63
N THR A 42 -11.15 11.46 4.99
CA THR A 42 -10.99 12.76 4.33
C THR A 42 -12.01 12.84 3.18
N LYS A 43 -13.24 13.28 3.47
CA LYS A 43 -14.22 13.63 2.44
C LYS A 43 -13.77 14.96 1.85
N VAL A 44 -12.81 14.90 0.93
CA VAL A 44 -12.59 15.95 -0.05
C VAL A 44 -13.81 15.99 -0.95
N VAL A 45 -14.62 17.02 -0.74
CA VAL A 45 -15.72 17.40 -1.62
C VAL A 45 -15.12 17.82 -2.96
N SER A 46 -15.21 16.94 -3.95
CA SER A 46 -15.23 17.35 -5.36
C SER A 46 -15.89 16.25 -6.21
N GLU A 47 -17.09 16.59 -6.67
CA GLU A 47 -17.65 16.28 -7.98
C GLU A 47 -17.53 14.84 -8.53
N LYS A 48 -18.59 14.07 -8.30
CA LYS A 48 -19.43 13.47 -9.36
C LYS A 48 -18.69 12.82 -10.55
N GLY A 49 -17.69 11.98 -10.29
CA GLY A 49 -17.25 10.93 -11.20
C GLY A 49 -17.77 9.59 -10.72
N ALA A 50 -18.28 8.75 -11.63
CA ALA A 50 -18.65 7.36 -11.31
C ALA A 50 -17.51 6.71 -10.48
N PRO A 51 -17.82 5.97 -9.40
CA PRO A 51 -16.77 5.29 -8.65
C PRO A 51 -16.01 4.42 -9.63
N VAL A 52 -14.70 4.64 -9.67
CA VAL A 52 -13.76 4.00 -10.58
C VAL A 52 -13.88 2.47 -10.45
N GLU A 53 -14.72 1.85 -11.30
CA GLU A 53 -15.03 0.42 -11.31
C GLU A 53 -13.79 -0.43 -11.69
N TYR A 54 -12.73 0.22 -12.17
CA TYR A 54 -11.47 -0.41 -12.58
C TYR A 54 -10.56 -0.87 -11.43
N LEU A 55 -10.79 -0.44 -10.18
CA LEU A 55 -9.88 -0.70 -9.05
C LEU A 55 -10.38 -1.73 -8.03
N GLY A 56 -11.58 -2.30 -8.23
CA GLY A 56 -12.15 -3.29 -7.32
C GLY A 56 -12.46 -2.77 -5.91
N ILE A 57 -13.21 -3.55 -5.13
CA ILE A 57 -13.55 -3.20 -3.75
C ILE A 57 -12.30 -3.32 -2.87
N ASN A 58 -12.01 -2.29 -2.07
CA ASN A 58 -10.88 -2.30 -1.14
C ASN A 58 -11.08 -3.34 -0.03
N LYS A 59 -10.24 -4.38 -0.03
CA LYS A 59 -10.24 -5.45 0.98
C LYS A 59 -9.24 -5.25 2.11
N VAL A 60 -8.41 -4.20 2.07
CA VAL A 60 -7.36 -3.95 3.08
C VAL A 60 -7.92 -3.92 4.52
N PRO A 61 -9.08 -3.30 4.80
CA PRO A 61 -9.63 -3.31 6.16
C PRO A 61 -9.99 -4.71 6.68
N GLU A 62 -10.42 -5.62 5.79
CA GLU A 62 -10.73 -7.01 6.16
C GLU A 62 -9.46 -7.79 6.52
N TRP A 63 -8.41 -7.62 5.72
CA TRP A 63 -7.11 -8.23 5.99
C TRP A 63 -6.48 -7.69 7.27
N GLN A 64 -6.55 -6.37 7.50
CA GLN A 64 -6.06 -5.76 8.75
C GLN A 64 -6.74 -6.38 9.97
N LYS A 65 -8.07 -6.54 9.95
CA LYS A 65 -8.82 -7.21 11.04
C LYS A 65 -8.36 -8.65 11.25
N LEU A 66 -8.13 -9.40 10.17
CA LEU A 66 -7.68 -10.79 10.26
C LEU A 66 -6.29 -10.90 10.90
N PHE A 67 -5.32 -10.12 10.42
CA PHE A 67 -3.93 -10.21 10.88
C PHE A 67 -3.69 -9.56 12.25
N GLN A 68 -4.46 -8.53 12.61
CA GLN A 68 -4.35 -7.85 13.92
C GLN A 68 -5.10 -8.56 15.06
N LYS A 69 -5.91 -9.60 14.78
CA LYS A 69 -6.64 -10.35 15.80
C LYS A 69 -5.68 -10.98 16.83
N SER A 70 -5.95 -10.80 18.12
CA SER A 70 -5.08 -11.25 19.22
C SER A 70 -5.26 -12.74 19.57
N ASP A 71 -5.02 -13.63 18.61
CA ASP A 71 -5.20 -15.08 18.78
C ASP A 71 -3.92 -15.84 19.20
N GLY A 72 -2.78 -15.14 19.34
CA GLY A 72 -1.47 -15.77 19.60
C GLY A 72 -0.90 -16.61 18.45
N ILE A 73 -1.61 -16.71 17.31
CA ILE A 73 -1.15 -17.45 16.12
C ILE A 73 -0.03 -16.65 15.43
N PRO A 74 1.11 -17.28 15.09
CA PRO A 74 2.20 -16.60 14.40
C PRO A 74 1.80 -16.18 12.98
N VAL A 75 2.42 -15.11 12.47
CA VAL A 75 2.03 -14.46 11.20
C VAL A 75 2.03 -15.40 10.00
N HIS A 76 2.96 -16.37 9.93
CA HIS A 76 3.09 -17.31 8.83
C HIS A 76 2.03 -18.44 8.82
N LEU A 77 1.18 -18.54 9.85
CA LEU A 77 0.05 -19.48 9.92
C LEU A 77 -1.30 -18.75 10.06
N LYS A 78 -1.29 -17.42 9.96
CA LYS A 78 -2.41 -16.57 10.36
C LYS A 78 -3.62 -16.67 9.44
N ARG A 79 -3.42 -17.06 8.17
CA ARG A 79 -4.48 -17.28 7.18
C ARG A 79 -5.15 -18.66 7.32
N GLY A 80 -4.67 -19.50 8.23
CA GLY A 80 -5.35 -20.75 8.61
C GLY A 80 -4.84 -22.00 7.87
N ILE A 81 -5.76 -22.77 7.28
CA ILE A 81 -5.48 -24.13 6.78
C ILE A 81 -4.50 -24.11 5.60
N MET A 82 -4.63 -23.16 4.68
CA MET A 82 -3.75 -23.05 3.52
C MET A 82 -2.30 -22.81 3.93
N ASP A 83 -2.05 -21.91 4.89
CA ASP A 83 -0.71 -21.64 5.41
C ASP A 83 -0.10 -22.87 6.09
N LYS A 84 -0.91 -23.59 6.89
CA LYS A 84 -0.45 -24.82 7.56
C LYS A 84 -0.12 -25.93 6.57
N LEU A 85 -0.94 -26.11 5.53
CA LEU A 85 -0.70 -27.11 4.50
C LEU A 85 0.58 -26.77 3.74
N LEU A 86 0.71 -25.52 3.31
CA LEU A 86 1.89 -25.04 2.60
C LEU A 86 3.16 -25.20 3.45
N TYR A 87 3.11 -24.83 4.73
CA TYR A 87 4.24 -25.02 5.64
C TYR A 87 4.66 -26.49 5.75
N ARG A 88 3.70 -27.41 5.96
CA ARG A 88 3.98 -28.84 6.11
C ARG A 88 4.54 -29.47 4.84
N THR A 89 4.01 -29.09 3.67
CA THR A 89 4.51 -29.62 2.39
C THR A 89 5.90 -29.08 2.07
N THR A 90 6.15 -27.79 2.28
CA THR A 90 7.49 -27.21 2.10
C THR A 90 8.49 -27.83 3.06
N MET A 91 8.15 -27.98 4.34
CA MET A 91 9.01 -28.64 5.32
C MET A 91 9.32 -30.09 4.90
N GLY A 92 8.29 -30.86 4.51
CA GLY A 92 8.47 -32.22 4.02
C GLY A 92 9.39 -32.31 2.78
N LEU A 93 9.20 -31.40 1.81
CA LEU A 93 10.03 -31.33 0.62
C LEU A 93 11.48 -30.98 0.94
N THR A 94 11.72 -30.02 1.84
CA THR A 94 13.10 -29.64 2.23
C THR A 94 13.82 -30.77 2.98
N ILE A 95 13.13 -31.47 3.88
CA ILE A 95 13.70 -32.63 4.59
C ILE A 95 13.97 -33.78 3.60
N GLY A 96 13.00 -34.09 2.73
CA GLY A 96 13.18 -35.11 1.70
C GLY A 96 14.32 -34.76 0.74
N GLY A 97 14.39 -33.51 0.29
CA GLY A 97 15.43 -33.00 -0.60
C GLY A 97 16.82 -33.05 0.03
N THR A 98 16.96 -32.66 1.30
CA THR A 98 18.24 -32.75 2.01
C THR A 98 18.72 -34.19 2.17
N LEU A 99 17.84 -35.12 2.53
CA LEU A 99 18.16 -36.55 2.59
C LEU A 99 18.58 -37.11 1.22
N TYR A 100 17.87 -36.72 0.15
CA TYR A 100 18.22 -37.09 -1.20
C TYR A 100 19.60 -36.55 -1.61
N CYS A 101 19.88 -35.28 -1.32
CA CYS A 101 21.18 -34.67 -1.56
C CYS A 101 22.31 -35.41 -0.85
N LEU A 102 22.10 -35.83 0.40
CA LEU A 102 23.10 -36.62 1.14
C LEU A 102 23.34 -38.00 0.50
N MET A 103 22.29 -38.68 0.05
CA MET A 103 22.42 -39.95 -0.67
C MET A 103 23.14 -39.79 -2.02
N ALA A 104 22.79 -38.76 -2.78
CA ALA A 104 23.45 -38.43 -4.03
C ALA A 104 24.93 -38.11 -3.81
N LEU A 105 25.25 -37.34 -2.76
CA LEU A 105 26.63 -37.02 -2.38
C LEU A 105 27.40 -38.28 -1.98
N TYR A 106 26.79 -39.18 -1.20
CA TYR A 106 27.41 -40.45 -0.82
C TYR A 106 27.78 -41.30 -2.05
N ILE A 107 26.85 -41.44 -3.01
CA ILE A 107 27.09 -42.18 -4.25
C ILE A 107 28.18 -41.50 -5.08
N ALA A 108 28.14 -40.17 -5.20
CA ALA A 108 29.12 -39.40 -5.96
C ALA A 108 30.53 -39.43 -5.35
N ALA A 109 30.63 -39.57 -4.03
CA ALA A 109 31.91 -39.65 -3.31
C ALA A 109 32.62 -41.00 -3.49
N GLN A 110 31.93 -42.05 -3.96
CA GLN A 110 32.55 -43.35 -4.21
C GLN A 110 33.29 -43.35 -5.56
N PRO A 111 34.51 -43.91 -5.63
CA PRO A 111 35.25 -44.02 -6.89
C PRO A 111 34.49 -44.94 -7.84
N ARG A 112 34.26 -44.46 -9.07
CA ARG A 112 33.64 -45.26 -10.12
C ARG A 112 34.70 -46.15 -10.74
N LYS A 113 34.39 -47.43 -10.97
CA LYS A 113 35.31 -48.32 -11.69
C LYS A 113 35.61 -47.71 -13.07
N PRO A 114 36.89 -47.65 -13.50
CA PRO A 114 37.20 -47.29 -14.86
C PRO A 114 36.52 -48.30 -15.80
N GLN A 115 35.90 -47.80 -16.86
CA GLN A 115 35.32 -48.64 -17.91
C GLN A 115 36.41 -49.39 -18.67
#